data_AF-A0A7C7DGM6-F1
#
_entry.id   AF-A0A7C7DGM6-F1
#
_cell.length_a   1.000
_cell.length_b   1.000
_cell.length_c   1.000
_cell.angle_alpha   90.00
_cell.angle_beta   90.00
_cell.angle_gamma   90.00
#
_symmetry.space_group_name_H-M   'P 1'
#
loop_
_entity.id
_entity.type
_entity.pdbx_description
1 polymer ?
#
loop_
_entity_poly.entity_id
_entity_poly.type
_entity_poly.pdbx_seq_one_letter_code
_entity_poly.pdbx_strand_id
1 'polypeptide(L)' 'MVTAEVSLYPMETPRSDDIINSSLTALAVGGLSYDVGPLSTRISGPEDEVWTALRSMFERACGHGTEVAMVITLANSSV' A
#
# COMPACT_ATOMS: atom_id res chain seq x y z
N MET A 1 -4.19 -17.20 1.17
CA MET A 1 -3.12 -16.19 1.06
C MET A 1 -3.50 -15.26 -0.06
N VAL A 2 -3.30 -13.96 0.14
CA VAL A 2 -3.53 -12.96 -0.89
C VAL A 2 -2.18 -12.35 -1.23
N THR A 3 -1.96 -12.13 -2.53
CA THR A 3 -0.88 -11.27 -3.02
C THR A 3 -1.52 -10.03 -3.63
N ALA A 4 -0.97 -8.87 -3.31
CA ALA A 4 -1.38 -7.58 -3.80
C ALA A 4 -0.19 -6.87 -4.45
N GLU A 5 -0.42 -6.24 -5.58
CA GLU A 5 0.50 -5.24 -6.14
C GLU A 5 -0.21 -3.89 -6.09
N VAL A 6 0.36 -2.94 -5.35
CA VAL A 6 -0.25 -1.64 -5.05
C VAL A 6 0.64 -0.50 -5.50
N SER A 7 0.02 0.49 -6.16
CA SER A 7 0.63 1.78 -6.46
C SER A 7 -0.24 2.89 -5.87
N LEU A 8 0.40 3.85 -5.21
CA LEU A 8 -0.25 4.96 -4.52
C LEU A 8 0.20 6.28 -5.15
N TYR A 9 -0.77 7.11 -5.54
CA TYR A 9 -0.55 8.35 -6.26
C TYR A 9 -1.18 9.52 -5.49
N PRO A 10 -0.41 10.21 -4.64
CA PRO A 10 -0.80 11.51 -4.11
C PRO A 10 -0.82 12.53 -5.26
N MET A 11 -1.92 13.23 -5.45
CA MET A 11 -2.14 14.12 -6.60
C MET A 11 -1.98 15.59 -6.20
N GLU A 12 -1.55 16.44 -7.13
CA GLU A 12 -1.45 17.90 -6.91
C GLU A 12 -0.59 18.33 -5.69
N THR A 13 0.34 17.47 -5.25
CA THR A 13 1.18 17.72 -4.08
C THR A 13 2.67 17.59 -4.39
N PRO A 14 3.52 18.52 -3.93
CA PRO A 14 4.97 18.40 -4.07
C PRO A 14 5.58 17.43 -3.04
N ARG A 15 4.77 16.87 -2.12
CA ARG A 15 5.20 15.97 -1.05
C ARG A 15 4.80 14.51 -1.32
N SER A 16 4.73 14.11 -2.60
CA SER A 16 4.31 12.77 -3.00
C SER A 16 5.12 11.69 -2.31
N ASP A 17 6.45 11.86 -2.28
CA ASP A 17 7.37 10.86 -1.75
C ASP A 17 7.21 10.69 -0.23
N ASP A 18 7.03 11.78 0.50
CA ASP A 18 6.79 11.74 1.95
C ASP A 18 5.48 11.00 2.27
N ILE A 19 4.43 11.24 1.48
CA ILE A 19 3.13 10.60 1.67
C ILE A 19 3.22 9.11 1.35
N ILE A 20 3.87 8.73 0.25
CA ILE A 20 4.08 7.32 -0.12
C ILE A 20 4.88 6.61 0.98
N ASN A 21 6.01 7.18 1.40
CA ASN A 21 6.86 6.60 2.44
C ASN A 21 6.12 6.48 3.80
N SER A 22 5.32 7.49 4.17
CA SER A 22 4.45 7.46 5.34
C SER A 22 3.43 6.33 5.25
N SER A 23 2.78 6.14 4.10
CA SER A 23 1.82 5.05 3.88
C SER A 23 2.48 3.67 3.95
N LEU A 24 3.71 3.51 3.46
CA LEU A 24 4.46 2.24 3.54
C LEU A 24 4.73 1.79 4.98
N THR A 25 4.77 2.71 5.96
CA THR A 25 4.89 2.33 7.37
C THR A 25 3.71 1.50 7.87
N ALA A 26 2.56 1.52 7.18
CA ALA A 26 1.43 0.64 7.46
C ALA A 26 1.72 -0.85 7.18
N LEU A 27 2.75 -1.16 6.40
CA LEU A 27 3.15 -2.52 6.06
C LEU A 27 3.99 -3.20 7.14
N ALA A 28 4.43 -2.45 8.16
CA ALA A 28 5.24 -2.97 9.27
C ALA A 28 4.44 -3.87 10.25
N VAL A 29 3.28 -4.39 9.83
CA VAL A 29 2.48 -5.34 10.58
C VAL A 29 3.13 -6.72 10.50
N GLY A 30 3.31 -7.37 11.66
CA GLY A 30 3.86 -8.73 11.70
C GLY A 30 2.93 -9.71 10.98
N GLY A 31 3.49 -10.51 10.07
CA GLY A 31 2.76 -11.53 9.29
C GLY A 31 2.70 -11.26 7.78
N LEU A 32 3.05 -10.04 7.36
CA LEU A 32 3.13 -9.66 5.94
C LEU A 32 4.56 -9.75 5.40
N SER A 33 4.70 -10.26 4.18
CA SER A 33 5.88 -10.09 3.34
C SER A 33 5.62 -8.97 2.35
N TYR A 34 6.56 -8.05 2.18
CA TYR A 34 6.43 -6.99 1.19
C TYR A 34 7.76 -6.64 0.53
N ASP A 35 7.69 -6.20 -0.72
CA ASP A 35 8.83 -5.75 -1.53
C ASP A 35 8.46 -4.43 -2.21
N VAL A 36 9.23 -3.38 -1.94
CA VAL A 36 8.99 -2.04 -2.49
C VAL A 36 9.79 -1.89 -3.78
N GLY A 37 9.08 -2.00 -4.90
CA GLY A 37 9.64 -1.79 -6.23
C GLY A 37 9.64 -0.33 -6.65
N PRO A 38 10.21 -0.02 -7.84
CA PRO A 38 10.29 1.35 -8.35
C PRO A 38 8.95 1.96 -8.79
N LEU A 39 7.91 1.13 -9.00
CA LEU A 39 6.59 1.55 -9.51
C LEU A 39 5.44 1.13 -8.60
N SER A 40 5.60 0.01 -7.91
CA SER A 40 4.57 -0.63 -7.10
C SER A 40 5.22 -1.32 -5.92
N THR A 41 4.41 -1.56 -4.88
CA THR A 41 4.79 -2.40 -3.76
C THR A 41 4.04 -3.72 -3.88
N ARG A 42 4.77 -4.83 -3.80
CA ARG A 42 4.18 -6.17 -3.71
C ARG A 42 4.02 -6.53 -2.24
N ILE A 43 2.85 -7.04 -1.88
CA ILE A 43 2.49 -7.44 -0.51
C ILE A 43 1.91 -8.85 -0.59
N SER A 44 2.29 -9.76 0.31
CA SER A 44 1.70 -11.08 0.42
C SER A 44 1.55 -11.52 1.87
N GLY A 45 0.50 -12.28 2.15
CA GLY A 45 0.23 -12.78 3.50
C GLY A 45 -1.18 -13.33 3.69
N PRO A 46 -1.61 -13.49 4.95
CA PRO A 46 -3.00 -13.80 5.30
C PRO A 46 -3.96 -12.75 4.74
N GLU A 47 -5.15 -13.20 4.32
CA GLU A 47 -6.14 -12.34 3.66
C GLU A 47 -6.48 -11.09 4.49
N ASP A 48 -6.86 -11.28 5.75
CA ASP A 48 -7.25 -10.18 6.64
C ASP A 48 -6.12 -9.19 6.88
N GLU A 49 -4.87 -9.66 6.93
CA GLU A 49 -3.70 -8.80 7.12
C GLU A 49 -3.42 -7.96 5.87
N VAL A 50 -3.52 -8.54 4.68
CA VAL A 50 -3.33 -7.82 3.41
C VAL A 50 -4.40 -6.74 3.24
N TRP A 51 -5.67 -7.07 3.51
CA TRP A 51 -6.75 -6.08 3.46
C TRP A 51 -6.58 -4.96 4.48
N THR A 52 -6.18 -5.30 5.71
CA THR A 52 -5.89 -4.32 6.77
C THR A 52 -4.76 -3.38 6.37
N ALA A 53 -3.70 -3.92 5.77
CA ALA A 53 -2.56 -3.15 5.28
C ALA A 53 -2.98 -2.18 4.15
N LEU A 54 -3.68 -2.68 3.12
CA LEU A 54 -4.14 -1.85 2.00
C LEU A 54 -5.06 -0.70 2.46
N ARG A 55 -5.99 -1.00 3.37
CA ARG A 55 -6.85 0.04 3.99
C ARG A 55 -6.01 1.08 4.72
N SER A 56 -5.09 0.63 5.57
CA SER A 56 -4.24 1.51 6.38
C SER A 56 -3.33 2.40 5.52
N MET A 57 -2.79 1.88 4.41
CA MET A 57 -2.01 2.65 3.45
C MET A 57 -2.83 3.80 2.85
N PHE A 58 -4.05 3.50 2.43
CA PHE A 58 -4.96 4.47 1.81
C PHE A 58 -5.42 5.53 2.81
N GLU A 59 -5.85 5.13 4.00
CA GLU A 59 -6.30 6.06 5.04
C GLU A 59 -5.19 7.02 5.47
N ARG A 60 -3.95 6.51 5.62
CA ARG A 60 -2.79 7.36 5.91
C ARG A 60 -2.55 8.38 4.82
N ALA A 61 -2.60 7.96 3.56
CA ALA A 61 -2.41 8.85 2.42
C ALA A 61 -3.46 9.98 2.41
N CYS A 62 -4.74 9.62 2.59
CA CYS A 62 -5.84 10.57 2.69
C CYS A 62 -5.70 11.54 3.87
N GLY A 63 -5.10 11.09 4.98
CA GLY A 63 -4.83 11.91 6.17
C GLY A 63 -3.90 13.12 5.92
N HIS A 64 -3.20 13.16 4.78
CA HIS A 64 -2.34 14.29 4.40
C HIS A 64 -3.08 15.44 3.71
N GLY A 65 -4.40 15.34 3.50
CA GLY A 65 -5.25 16.44 3.00
C GLY A 65 -5.11 16.71 1.50
N THR A 66 -4.73 15.70 0.72
CA THR A 66 -4.56 15.75 -0.74
C THR A 66 -5.45 14.69 -1.39
N GLU A 67 -5.72 14.83 -2.68
CA GLU A 67 -6.37 13.79 -3.45
C GLU A 67 -5.43 12.59 -3.63
N VAL A 68 -5.99 11.40 -3.54
CA VAL A 68 -5.21 10.15 -3.59
C VAL A 68 -5.89 9.17 -4.52
N ALA A 69 -5.13 8.67 -5.49
CA ALA A 69 -5.51 7.49 -6.26
C ALA A 69 -4.68 6.29 -5.78
N MET A 70 -5.32 5.15 -5.57
CA MET A 70 -4.65 3.90 -5.25
C MET A 70 -5.11 2.84 -6.24
N VAL A 71 -4.15 2.21 -6.92
CA VAL A 71 -4.40 1.14 -7.87
C VAL A 71 -3.89 -0.15 -7.24
N ILE A 72 -4.76 -1.16 -7.17
CA ILE A 72 -4.44 -2.46 -6.59
C ILE A 72 -4.79 -3.55 -7.59
N THR A 73 -3.84 -4.45 -7.81
CA THR A 73 -4.11 -5.76 -8.42
C THR A 73 -4.03 -6.83 -7.34
N LEU A 74 -5.08 -7.66 -7.22
CA LEU A 74 -5.16 -8.72 -6.21
C LEU A 74 -5.17 -10.09 -6.87
N ALA A 75 -4.50 -11.04 -6.22
CA ALA A 75 -4.53 -12.44 -6.60
C ALA A 75 -4.70 -13.32 -5.36
N ASN A 76 -5.57 -14.34 -5.46
CA ASN A 76 -5.59 -15.46 -4.52
C ASN A 76 -4.54 -16.48 -4.96
N SER A 77 -3.27 -16.13 -4.78
CA SER A 77 -2.14 -16.96 -5.16
C SER A 77 -1.03 -16.85 -4.12
N SER A 78 -0.18 -17.87 -4.09
CA SER A 78 0.99 -17.96 -3.21
C SER A 78 2.29 -17.66 -3.96
N VAL A 79 2.21 -16.97 -5.10
CA VAL A 79 3.33 -16.71 -6.00
C VAL A 79 4.22 -15.62 -5.44
#